data_AF-A0A535FQI5-F1
#
_entry.id   AF-A0A535FQI5-F1
#
_cell.length_a   1.000
_cell.length_b   1.000
_cell.length_c   1.000
_cell.angle_alpha   90.00
_cell.angle_beta   90.00
_cell.angle_gamma   90.00
#
_symmetry.space_group_name_H-M   'P 1'
#
loop_
_entity.id
_entity.type
_entity.pdbx_description
1 polymer ?
#
loop_
_entity_poly.entity_id
_entity_poly.type
_entity_poly.pdbx_seq_one_letter_code
_entity_poly.pdbx_strand_id
1 'polypeptide(L)'
;MPLAHTNPQGDGGDLLHRLWIYTNYDCNLSCSYCVAESFVGAERNGLTLPQVCRLIDEAVEIGMTEIFFTGGEPFILHDIFTMLRYGVERMQVTVLSNGILLKGQRLQQLKMLPYRERLTIQISLDGSNAAVHDFYRGAGSWQKAIDAIGRLKAEGFHVRLGTTQTPENSQDLAAMCRLHRALGIPDEDHIIRPLVRRGFSAKGIAISLPALEPEVTVNREGVYWHPVATAPDLLISPHLFPLREAVEQIKEIRESLLMVTGGASSRFR
;
A
#
# COMPACT_ATOMS: atom_id res chain seq x y z
N MET A 1 -8.49 24.41 -9.30
CA MET A 1 -7.67 24.54 -8.08
C MET A 1 -6.81 23.30 -7.99
N PRO A 2 -5.47 23.42 -7.83
CA PRO A 2 -4.63 22.24 -7.71
C PRO A 2 -5.05 21.47 -6.46
N LEU A 3 -5.38 20.19 -6.64
CA LEU A 3 -5.71 19.28 -5.56
C LEU A 3 -4.51 19.26 -4.61
N ALA A 4 -4.75 19.65 -3.36
CA ALA A 4 -3.73 19.57 -2.32
C ALA A 4 -3.36 18.10 -2.16
N HIS A 5 -2.11 17.75 -2.50
CA HIS A 5 -1.47 16.56 -1.98
C HIS A 5 -1.42 16.73 -0.46
N THR A 6 -2.37 16.14 0.25
CA THR A 6 -2.43 16.21 1.71
C THR A 6 -1.27 15.43 2.27
N ASN A 7 -0.20 16.16 2.61
CA ASN A 7 0.91 15.70 3.42
C ASN A 7 0.40 15.66 4.87
N PRO A 8 0.24 14.49 5.52
CA PRO A 8 0.16 14.48 6.97
C PRO A 8 1.51 15.03 7.44
N GLN A 9 1.44 16.10 8.23
CA GLN A 9 2.62 16.75 8.78
C GLN A 9 3.38 15.78 9.68
N GLY A 10 4.35 15.07 9.11
CA GLY A 10 5.53 14.63 9.83
C GLY A 10 6.48 15.83 9.88
N ASP A 11 6.61 16.38 11.08
CA ASP A 11 7.84 16.98 11.61
C ASP A 11 9.10 16.32 10.98
N GLY A 12 10.18 17.08 10.78
CA GLY A 12 11.45 16.63 10.21
C GLY A 12 12.21 15.58 11.05
N GLY A 13 11.53 14.52 11.46
CA GLY A 13 12.03 13.30 12.07
C GLY A 13 12.00 12.12 11.10
N ASP A 14 13.00 11.25 11.25
CA ASP A 14 13.36 10.05 10.48
C ASP A 14 12.42 9.61 9.34
N LEU A 15 12.94 9.66 8.11
CA LEU A 15 12.19 9.36 6.88
C LEU A 15 11.82 7.88 6.74
N LEU A 16 12.47 7.00 7.51
CA LEU A 16 12.26 5.55 7.46
C LEU A 16 11.34 5.08 8.60
N HIS A 17 10.17 5.69 8.76
CA HIS A 17 9.18 5.34 9.80
C HIS A 17 8.20 4.24 9.37
N ARG A 18 8.21 3.82 8.09
CA ARG A 18 7.28 2.85 7.51
C ARG A 18 7.99 1.59 7.03
N LEU A 19 7.39 0.44 7.34
CA LEU A 19 7.72 -0.85 6.73
C LEU A 19 6.57 -1.32 5.82
N TRP A 20 6.84 -1.50 4.54
CA TRP A 20 5.93 -2.12 3.58
C TRP A 20 6.22 -3.60 3.41
N ILE A 21 5.21 -4.45 3.56
CA ILE A 21 5.30 -5.89 3.46
C ILE A 21 4.43 -6.37 2.31
N TYR A 22 5.05 -6.83 1.22
CA TYR A 22 4.40 -7.63 0.19
C TYR A 22 4.17 -9.03 0.72
N THR A 23 2.93 -9.29 1.15
CA THR A 23 2.56 -10.56 1.79
C THR A 23 2.56 -11.73 0.82
N ASN A 24 2.12 -11.49 -0.42
CA ASN A 24 2.02 -12.47 -1.50
C ASN A 24 1.72 -11.75 -2.84
N TYR A 25 1.64 -12.50 -3.94
CA TYR A 25 1.32 -11.99 -5.29
C TYR A 25 0.04 -12.59 -5.91
N ASP A 26 -0.68 -13.47 -5.20
CA ASP A 26 -1.98 -14.00 -5.64
C ASP A 26 -3.08 -12.96 -5.40
N CYS A 27 -3.99 -12.79 -6.35
CA CYS A 27 -5.05 -11.80 -6.26
C CYS A 27 -6.34 -12.31 -6.89
N ASN A 28 -7.48 -11.96 -6.31
CA ASN A 28 -8.80 -12.31 -6.84
C ASN A 28 -9.25 -11.36 -7.98
N LEU A 29 -8.36 -10.48 -8.44
CA LEU A 29 -8.51 -9.60 -9.59
C LEU A 29 -7.23 -9.65 -10.44
N SER A 30 -7.34 -9.29 -11.73
CA SER A 30 -6.21 -9.19 -12.66
C SER A 30 -6.17 -7.78 -13.25
N CYS A 31 -5.83 -6.80 -12.41
CA CYS A 31 -5.88 -5.38 -12.82
C CYS A 31 -4.86 -5.11 -13.94
N SER A 32 -5.25 -4.46 -15.04
CA SER A 32 -4.35 -4.35 -16.20
C SER A 32 -3.15 -3.41 -16.00
N TYR A 33 -3.16 -2.60 -14.93
CA TYR A 33 -2.03 -1.75 -14.56
C TYR A 33 -1.21 -2.30 -13.38
N CYS A 34 -1.55 -3.48 -12.85
CA CYS A 34 -1.06 -3.97 -11.55
C CYS A 34 0.46 -3.84 -11.41
N VAL A 35 0.89 -2.97 -10.50
CA VAL A 35 2.31 -2.65 -10.29
C VAL A 35 3.09 -3.82 -9.66
N ALA A 36 2.38 -4.65 -8.90
CA ALA A 36 2.90 -5.86 -8.27
C ALA A 36 2.88 -7.08 -9.20
N GLU A 37 2.36 -6.93 -10.42
CA GLU A 37 2.18 -8.04 -11.38
C GLU A 37 1.33 -9.19 -10.82
N SER A 38 0.43 -8.87 -9.88
CA SER A 38 -0.49 -9.83 -9.25
C SER A 38 -1.74 -10.05 -10.10
N PHE A 39 -2.17 -11.31 -10.18
CA PHE A 39 -3.35 -11.74 -10.94
C PHE A 39 -3.94 -13.04 -10.38
N VAL A 40 -5.11 -13.43 -10.88
CA VAL A 40 -5.77 -14.69 -10.50
C VAL A 40 -4.92 -15.89 -10.89
N GLY A 41 -4.45 -16.65 -9.89
CA GLY A 41 -3.62 -17.83 -10.12
C GLY A 41 -2.12 -17.54 -10.21
N ALA A 42 -1.69 -16.31 -9.90
CA ALA A 42 -0.28 -16.03 -9.69
C ALA A 42 0.27 -16.89 -8.54
N GLU A 43 1.54 -17.28 -8.63
CA GLU A 43 2.20 -17.93 -7.50
C GLU A 43 2.22 -16.96 -6.31
N ARG A 44 1.84 -17.45 -5.13
CA ARG A 44 1.80 -16.59 -3.93
C ARG A 44 3.16 -15.97 -3.64
N ASN A 45 4.25 -16.73 -3.80
CA ASN A 45 5.64 -16.35 -3.52
C ASN A 45 5.79 -15.42 -2.28
N GLY A 46 5.05 -15.73 -1.21
CA GLY A 46 4.84 -14.84 -0.08
C GLY A 46 5.80 -15.09 1.08
N LEU A 47 5.87 -14.12 1.99
CA LEU A 47 6.57 -14.23 3.26
C LEU A 47 5.83 -15.17 4.21
N THR A 48 6.58 -15.97 4.98
CA THR A 48 6.02 -16.81 6.04
C THR A 48 5.66 -15.98 7.27
N LEU A 49 4.72 -16.47 8.09
CA LEU A 49 4.35 -15.80 9.34
C LEU A 49 5.56 -15.51 10.27
N PRO A 50 6.51 -16.46 10.52
CA PRO A 50 7.68 -16.16 11.33
C PRO A 50 8.58 -15.06 10.74
N GLN A 51 8.72 -15.00 9.41
CA GLN A 51 9.48 -13.91 8.76
C GLN A 51 8.79 -12.57 8.98
N VAL A 52 7.47 -12.51 8.81
CA VAL A 52 6.70 -11.28 9.04
C VAL A 52 6.81 -10.83 10.50
N CYS A 53 6.67 -11.74 11.47
CA CYS A 53 6.84 -11.39 12.89
C CYS A 53 8.23 -10.81 13.18
N ARG A 54 9.28 -11.46 12.66
CA ARG A 54 10.66 -10.98 12.84
C ARG A 54 10.90 -9.62 12.18
N LEU A 55 10.39 -9.40 10.97
CA LEU A 55 10.47 -8.11 10.28
C LEU A 55 9.81 -7.00 11.11
N ILE A 56 8.66 -7.29 11.72
CA ILE A 56 7.94 -6.35 12.59
C ILE A 56 8.76 -6.04 13.84
N ASP A 57 9.33 -7.05 14.51
CA ASP A 57 10.14 -6.82 15.71
C ASP A 57 11.40 -6.00 15.38
N GLU A 58 12.13 -6.34 14.31
CA GLU A 58 13.32 -5.58 13.90
C GLU A 58 12.95 -4.13 13.46
N ALA A 59 11.79 -3.92 12.83
CA ALA A 59 11.30 -2.59 12.51
C ALA A 59 11.02 -1.74 13.76
N VAL A 60 10.41 -2.33 14.80
CA VAL A 60 10.22 -1.66 16.10
C VAL A 60 11.58 -1.29 16.71
N GLU A 61 12.56 -2.19 16.69
CA GLU A 61 13.91 -1.93 17.20
C GLU A 61 14.68 -0.85 16.42
N ILE A 62 14.33 -0.64 15.15
CA ILE A 62 14.89 0.42 14.30
C ILE A 62 14.20 1.77 14.60
N GLY A 63 13.02 1.77 15.21
CA GLY A 63 12.24 2.97 15.51
C GLY A 63 11.13 3.27 14.50
N MET A 64 10.76 2.31 13.65
CA MET A 64 9.61 2.44 12.76
C MET A 64 8.30 2.46 13.56
N THR A 65 7.29 3.15 13.04
CA THR A 65 6.00 3.36 13.74
C THR A 65 4.80 2.83 12.96
N GLU A 66 4.96 2.54 11.67
CA GLU A 66 3.90 2.15 10.76
C GLU A 66 4.26 0.90 9.95
N ILE A 67 3.30 -0.01 9.78
CA ILE A 67 3.39 -1.16 8.87
C ILE A 67 2.31 -1.07 7.81
N PHE A 68 2.69 -1.33 6.57
CA PHE A 68 1.78 -1.47 5.45
C PHE A 68 1.79 -2.90 4.93
N PHE A 69 0.65 -3.60 5.00
CA PHE A 69 0.48 -4.89 4.35
C PHE A 69 -0.12 -4.70 2.95
N THR A 70 0.58 -5.23 1.94
CA THR A 70 0.19 -5.15 0.53
C THR A 70 0.58 -6.43 -0.22
N GLY A 71 0.62 -6.38 -1.56
CA GLY A 71 0.95 -7.49 -2.46
C GLY A 71 -0.06 -7.62 -3.59
N GLY A 72 -0.46 -8.86 -3.86
CA GLY A 72 -1.74 -9.19 -4.47
C GLY A 72 -2.89 -8.81 -3.52
N GLU A 73 -3.77 -9.74 -3.19
CA GLU A 73 -4.81 -9.49 -2.19
C GLU A 73 -4.44 -10.14 -0.84
N PRO A 74 -4.09 -9.35 0.21
CA PRO A 74 -3.70 -9.90 1.50
C PRO A 74 -4.75 -10.84 2.11
N PHE A 75 -6.04 -10.54 1.93
CA PHE A 75 -7.13 -11.33 2.49
C PHE A 75 -7.37 -12.69 1.80
N ILE A 76 -6.61 -13.04 0.77
CA ILE A 76 -6.55 -14.43 0.27
C ILE A 76 -5.83 -15.34 1.27
N LEU A 77 -4.80 -14.82 1.94
CA LEU A 77 -4.00 -15.59 2.88
C LEU A 77 -4.79 -15.89 4.15
N HIS A 78 -4.66 -17.11 4.67
CA HIS A 78 -5.25 -17.46 5.96
C HIS A 78 -4.50 -16.77 7.12
N ASP A 79 -3.17 -16.69 7.03
CA ASP A 79 -2.31 -16.15 8.09
C ASP A 79 -2.35 -14.62 8.22
N ILE A 80 -2.99 -13.92 7.28
CA ILE A 80 -3.09 -12.45 7.30
C ILE A 80 -3.66 -11.93 8.62
N PHE A 81 -4.65 -12.61 9.21
CA PHE A 81 -5.24 -12.18 10.47
C PHE A 81 -4.25 -12.28 11.63
N THR A 82 -3.38 -13.29 11.62
CA THR A 82 -2.32 -13.42 12.61
C THR A 82 -1.23 -12.37 12.40
N MET A 83 -0.88 -12.07 11.14
CA MET A 83 0.06 -10.99 10.80
C MET A 83 -0.47 -9.62 11.24
N LEU A 84 -1.74 -9.32 10.94
CA LEU A 84 -2.42 -8.09 11.36
C LEU A 84 -2.46 -7.98 12.88
N ARG A 85 -2.85 -9.05 13.59
CA ARG A 85 -2.83 -9.08 15.07
C ARG A 85 -1.44 -8.76 15.62
N TYR A 86 -0.40 -9.39 15.08
CA TYR A 86 0.97 -9.16 15.52
C TYR A 86 1.43 -7.71 15.30
N GLY A 87 1.04 -7.13 14.16
CA GLY A 87 1.34 -5.74 13.80
C GLY A 87 0.64 -4.73 14.70
N VAL A 88 -0.68 -4.82 14.89
CA VAL A 88 -1.46 -3.83 15.67
C VAL A 88 -1.09 -3.81 17.16
N GLU A 89 -0.63 -4.93 17.69
CA GLU A 89 -0.07 -5.01 19.05
C GLU A 89 1.17 -4.12 19.22
N ARG A 90 1.88 -3.76 18.13
CA ARG A 90 3.19 -3.08 18.16
C ARG A 90 3.19 -1.69 17.49
N MET A 91 2.48 -1.53 16.38
CA MET A 91 2.56 -0.35 15.51
C MET A 91 1.18 0.03 14.95
N GLN A 92 1.12 1.19 14.28
CA GLN A 92 -0.01 1.52 13.41
C GLN A 92 0.05 0.62 12.17
N VAL A 93 -1.07 0.04 11.77
CA VAL A 93 -1.14 -0.90 10.66
C VAL A 93 -2.12 -0.40 9.61
N THR A 94 -1.65 -0.33 8.37
CA THR A 94 -2.51 -0.16 7.20
C THR A 94 -2.49 -1.43 6.36
N VAL A 95 -3.66 -1.96 5.98
CA VAL A 95 -3.78 -3.05 5.01
C VAL A 95 -4.44 -2.55 3.74
N LEU A 96 -3.78 -2.75 2.60
CA LEU A 96 -4.30 -2.40 1.28
C LEU A 96 -5.11 -3.58 0.74
N SER A 97 -6.35 -3.31 0.31
CA SER A 97 -7.24 -4.37 -0.20
C SER A 97 -8.18 -3.85 -1.29
N ASN A 98 -8.63 -4.75 -2.17
CA ASN A 98 -9.76 -4.49 -3.06
C ASN A 98 -11.13 -4.63 -2.35
N GLY A 99 -11.16 -5.11 -1.09
CA GLY A 99 -12.34 -5.18 -0.23
C GLY A 99 -13.32 -6.32 -0.53
N ILE A 100 -13.19 -7.01 -1.68
CA ILE A 100 -14.17 -8.00 -2.16
C ILE A 100 -14.34 -9.18 -1.19
N LEU A 101 -13.24 -9.59 -0.55
CA LEU A 101 -13.21 -10.72 0.38
C LEU A 101 -13.63 -10.35 1.80
N LEU A 102 -13.80 -9.06 2.12
CA LEU A 102 -14.14 -8.56 3.45
C LEU A 102 -15.65 -8.68 3.73
N LYS A 103 -16.07 -9.94 3.90
CA LYS A 103 -17.44 -10.37 4.24
C LYS A 103 -17.40 -11.72 4.94
N GLY A 104 -18.52 -12.11 5.57
CA GLY A 104 -18.65 -13.41 6.23
C GLY A 104 -17.54 -13.66 7.26
N GLN A 105 -16.93 -14.84 7.22
CA GLN A 105 -15.90 -15.25 8.19
C GLN A 105 -14.70 -14.29 8.25
N ARG A 106 -14.24 -13.75 7.12
CA ARG A 106 -13.09 -12.83 7.08
C ARG A 106 -13.37 -11.51 7.80
N LEU A 107 -14.60 -10.99 7.64
CA LEU A 107 -15.02 -9.81 8.39
C LEU A 107 -15.11 -10.11 9.89
N GLN A 108 -15.60 -11.29 10.27
CA GLN A 108 -15.61 -11.69 11.69
C GLN A 108 -14.19 -11.81 12.26
N GLN A 109 -13.24 -12.37 11.51
CA GLN A 109 -11.84 -12.44 11.94
C GLN A 109 -11.23 -11.04 12.12
N LEU A 110 -11.52 -10.08 11.23
CA LEU A 110 -11.11 -8.68 11.42
C LEU A 110 -11.70 -8.07 12.70
N LYS A 111 -12.98 -8.34 13.00
CA LYS A 111 -13.65 -7.80 14.19
C LYS A 111 -13.06 -8.32 15.49
N MET A 112 -12.48 -9.52 15.47
CA MET A 112 -11.84 -10.14 16.63
C MET A 112 -10.41 -9.64 16.88
N LEU A 113 -9.84 -8.80 16.00
CA LEU A 113 -8.52 -8.24 16.23
C LEU A 113 -8.53 -7.29 17.45
N PRO A 114 -7.51 -7.34 18.31
CA PRO A 114 -7.31 -6.33 19.35
C PRO A 114 -6.85 -5.00 18.72
N TYR A 115 -6.89 -3.91 19.49
CA TYR A 115 -6.36 -2.60 19.09
C TYR A 115 -6.83 -2.13 17.70
N ARG A 116 -8.12 -2.33 17.37
CA ARG A 116 -8.66 -2.02 16.03
C ARG A 116 -8.53 -0.55 15.66
N GLU A 117 -8.43 0.34 16.64
CA GLU A 117 -8.14 1.76 16.45
C GLU A 117 -6.78 2.02 15.80
N ARG A 118 -5.86 1.05 15.84
CA ARG A 118 -4.57 1.08 15.15
C ARG A 118 -4.59 0.47 13.74
N LEU A 119 -5.75 -0.06 13.31
CA LEU A 119 -5.90 -0.71 12.02
C LEU A 119 -6.67 0.19 11.05
N THR A 120 -5.98 0.62 10.00
CA THR A 120 -6.57 1.28 8.83
C THR A 120 -6.75 0.27 7.69
N ILE A 121 -7.94 0.22 7.10
CA ILE A 121 -8.18 -0.57 5.88
C ILE A 121 -8.24 0.39 4.70
N GLN A 122 -7.21 0.34 3.84
CA GLN A 122 -7.15 1.16 2.63
C GLN A 122 -7.80 0.41 1.46
N ILE A 123 -9.02 0.80 1.11
CA ILE A 123 -9.76 0.23 0.00
C ILE A 123 -9.35 0.89 -1.32
N SER A 124 -8.96 0.05 -2.27
CA SER A 124 -8.68 0.44 -3.64
C SER A 124 -9.97 0.84 -4.38
N LEU A 125 -10.08 2.12 -4.78
CA LEU A 125 -11.20 2.62 -5.59
C LEU A 125 -10.69 3.65 -6.61
N ASP A 126 -10.68 3.29 -7.89
CA ASP A 126 -10.11 4.13 -8.95
C ASP A 126 -11.16 4.90 -9.78
N GLY A 127 -12.42 4.92 -9.37
CA GLY A 127 -13.47 5.60 -10.13
C GLY A 127 -14.75 5.81 -9.33
N SER A 128 -15.46 6.89 -9.64
CA SER A 128 -16.66 7.35 -8.91
C SER A 128 -17.89 6.50 -9.23
N ASN A 129 -17.78 5.67 -10.27
CA ASN A 129 -18.80 4.76 -10.76
C ASN A 129 -18.14 3.52 -11.40
N ALA A 130 -18.96 2.51 -11.67
CA ALA A 130 -18.51 1.24 -12.23
C ALA A 130 -17.80 1.39 -13.58
N ALA A 131 -18.26 2.26 -14.49
CA ALA A 131 -17.65 2.38 -15.81
C ALA A 131 -16.18 2.83 -15.74
N VAL A 132 -15.86 3.75 -14.83
CA VAL A 132 -14.48 4.26 -14.65
C VAL A 132 -13.62 3.27 -13.87
N HIS A 133 -14.13 2.72 -12.76
CA HIS A 133 -13.36 1.84 -11.89
C HIS A 133 -13.13 0.45 -12.53
N ASP A 134 -14.18 -0.15 -13.08
CA ASP A 134 -14.14 -1.52 -13.59
C ASP A 134 -13.28 -1.62 -14.86
N PHE A 135 -13.06 -0.51 -15.58
CA PHE A 135 -12.21 -0.46 -16.78
C PHE A 135 -10.86 -1.12 -16.56
N TYR A 136 -10.25 -0.87 -15.41
CA TYR A 136 -8.94 -1.39 -15.05
C TYR A 136 -8.99 -2.64 -14.17
N ARG A 137 -10.04 -2.79 -13.37
CA ARG A 137 -10.10 -3.75 -12.25
C ARG A 137 -11.03 -4.93 -12.50
N GLY A 138 -11.78 -4.91 -13.60
CA GLY A 138 -12.71 -5.95 -14.00
C GLY A 138 -14.15 -5.65 -13.58
N ALA A 139 -15.10 -6.22 -14.33
CA ALA A 139 -16.52 -5.94 -14.17
C ALA A 139 -17.07 -6.28 -12.78
N GLY A 140 -17.88 -5.36 -12.24
CA GLY A 140 -18.53 -5.45 -10.95
C GLY A 140 -17.59 -5.27 -9.74
N SER A 141 -16.34 -4.85 -9.96
CA SER A 141 -15.40 -4.61 -8.86
C SER A 141 -15.75 -3.35 -8.07
N TRP A 142 -16.27 -2.31 -8.73
CA TRP A 142 -16.71 -1.08 -8.08
C TRP A 142 -17.79 -1.31 -7.03
N GLN A 143 -18.89 -1.97 -7.41
CA GLN A 143 -20.00 -2.20 -6.47
C GLN A 143 -19.54 -3.02 -5.28
N LYS A 144 -18.70 -4.05 -5.49
CA LYS A 144 -18.16 -4.87 -4.41
C LYS A 144 -17.28 -4.06 -3.45
N ALA A 145 -16.48 -3.11 -3.97
CA ALA A 145 -15.68 -2.20 -3.17
C ALA A 145 -16.55 -1.22 -2.37
N ILE A 146 -17.58 -0.64 -2.98
CA ILE A 146 -18.56 0.22 -2.29
C ILE A 146 -19.27 -0.53 -1.16
N ASP A 147 -19.75 -1.75 -1.44
CA ASP A 147 -20.40 -2.57 -0.41
C ASP A 147 -19.44 -2.93 0.73
N ALA A 148 -18.15 -3.16 0.41
CA ALA A 148 -17.12 -3.43 1.40
C ALA A 148 -16.88 -2.22 2.31
N ILE A 149 -16.76 -1.02 1.73
CA ILE A 149 -16.65 0.23 2.49
C ILE A 149 -17.85 0.38 3.44
N GLY A 150 -19.07 0.17 2.93
CA GLY A 150 -20.29 0.24 3.74
C GLY A 150 -20.26 -0.73 4.93
N ARG A 151 -19.89 -2.01 4.70
CA ARG A 151 -19.76 -3.01 5.77
C ARG A 151 -18.71 -2.64 6.80
N LEU A 152 -17.52 -2.23 6.36
CA LEU A 152 -16.41 -1.88 7.26
C LEU A 152 -16.76 -0.68 8.13
N LYS A 153 -17.37 0.35 7.54
CA LYS A 153 -17.82 1.53 8.28
C LYS A 153 -18.93 1.20 9.29
N ALA A 154 -19.87 0.34 8.93
CA ALA A 154 -20.93 -0.09 9.85
C ALA A 154 -20.38 -0.83 11.09
N GLU A 155 -19.22 -1.47 10.97
CA GLU A 155 -18.52 -2.17 12.05
C GLU A 155 -17.48 -1.28 12.79
N GLY A 156 -17.44 0.02 12.45
CA GLY A 156 -16.59 1.02 13.09
C GLY A 156 -15.10 0.94 12.73
N PHE A 157 -14.75 0.32 11.61
CA PHE A 157 -13.35 0.33 11.13
C PHE A 157 -12.98 1.70 10.55
N HIS A 158 -11.72 2.09 10.73
CA HIS A 158 -11.14 3.21 10.01
C HIS A 158 -10.87 2.79 8.57
N VAL A 159 -11.53 3.45 7.62
CA VAL A 159 -11.45 3.16 6.18
C VAL A 159 -10.82 4.34 5.47
N ARG A 160 -9.75 4.03 4.73
CA ARG A 160 -9.06 4.95 3.82
C ARG A 160 -9.34 4.56 2.38
N LEU A 161 -9.34 5.53 1.47
CA LEU A 161 -9.48 5.31 0.04
C LEU A 161 -8.14 5.45 -0.67
N GLY A 162 -7.78 4.47 -1.48
CA GLY A 162 -6.62 4.53 -2.37
C GLY A 162 -7.05 4.60 -3.82
N THR A 163 -6.69 5.68 -4.52
CA THR A 163 -6.96 5.88 -5.95
C THR A 163 -5.66 5.96 -6.74
N THR A 164 -5.53 5.13 -7.76
CA THR A 164 -4.50 5.27 -8.78
C THR A 164 -5.03 6.19 -9.88
N GLN A 165 -4.47 7.39 -10.01
CA GLN A 165 -4.83 8.31 -11.08
C GLN A 165 -4.28 7.80 -12.41
N THR A 166 -5.18 7.49 -13.33
CA THR A 166 -4.92 6.99 -14.67
C THR A 166 -5.41 8.00 -15.71
N PRO A 167 -5.00 7.89 -16.99
CA PRO A 167 -5.57 8.72 -18.04
C PRO A 167 -7.10 8.66 -18.09
N GLU A 168 -7.68 7.48 -17.88
CA GLU A 168 -9.11 7.18 -18.02
C GLU A 168 -9.95 7.72 -16.86
N ASN A 169 -9.39 7.88 -15.65
CA ASN A 169 -10.08 8.46 -14.50
C ASN A 169 -9.65 9.90 -14.16
N SER A 170 -8.73 10.49 -14.92
CA SER A 170 -8.17 11.82 -14.63
C SER A 170 -9.23 12.92 -14.53
N GLN A 171 -10.28 12.83 -15.35
CA GLN A 171 -11.42 13.76 -15.33
C GLN A 171 -12.45 13.43 -14.24
N ASP A 172 -12.35 12.24 -13.63
CA ASP A 172 -13.27 11.73 -12.62
C ASP A 172 -12.85 12.08 -11.18
N LEU A 173 -11.64 12.60 -10.97
CA LEU A 173 -11.10 12.90 -9.63
C LEU A 173 -11.99 13.82 -8.81
N ALA A 174 -12.60 14.85 -9.41
CA ALA A 174 -13.52 15.72 -8.69
C ALA A 174 -14.80 14.98 -8.25
N ALA A 175 -15.27 14.01 -9.03
CA ALA A 175 -16.39 13.14 -8.65
C ALA A 175 -15.98 12.14 -7.57
N MET A 176 -14.76 11.62 -7.63
CA MET A 176 -14.16 10.81 -6.55
C MET A 176 -14.11 11.58 -5.24
N CYS A 177 -13.70 12.85 -5.25
CA CYS A 177 -13.71 13.72 -4.08
C CYS A 177 -15.12 13.87 -3.47
N ARG A 178 -16.15 13.99 -4.31
CA ARG A 178 -17.54 14.03 -3.83
C ARG A 178 -17.98 12.67 -3.27
N LEU A 179 -17.58 11.57 -3.90
CA LEU A 179 -17.95 10.22 -3.50
C LEU A 179 -17.37 9.87 -2.12
N HIS A 180 -16.07 10.05 -1.89
CA HIS A 180 -15.49 9.65 -0.60
C HIS A 180 -16.08 10.47 0.55
N ARG A 181 -16.35 11.77 0.35
CA ARG A 181 -17.06 12.61 1.33
C ARG A 181 -18.48 12.13 1.59
N ALA A 182 -19.22 11.75 0.55
CA ALA A 182 -20.56 11.17 0.69
C ALA A 182 -20.54 9.81 1.41
N LEU A 183 -19.46 9.05 1.26
CA LEU A 183 -19.20 7.83 2.03
C LEU A 183 -18.72 8.14 3.46
N GLY A 184 -18.53 9.42 3.83
CA GLY A 184 -18.04 9.88 5.13
C GLY A 184 -16.56 9.56 5.38
N ILE A 185 -15.76 9.44 4.32
CA ILE A 185 -14.30 9.33 4.40
C ILE A 185 -13.75 10.76 4.23
N PRO A 186 -12.96 11.27 5.18
CA PRO A 186 -12.44 12.65 5.11
C PRO A 186 -11.36 12.80 4.03
N ASP A 187 -11.02 14.03 3.67
CA ASP A 187 -10.08 14.33 2.57
C ASP A 187 -8.67 13.75 2.84
N GLU A 188 -8.22 13.79 4.10
CA GLU A 188 -6.93 13.23 4.54
C GLU A 188 -6.84 11.70 4.40
N ASP A 189 -7.98 11.02 4.31
CA ASP A 189 -8.08 9.58 4.09
C ASP A 189 -8.36 9.23 2.62
N HIS A 190 -8.20 10.17 1.68
CA HIS A 190 -8.19 9.88 0.26
C HIS A 190 -6.79 10.03 -0.33
N ILE A 191 -6.09 8.92 -0.47
CA ILE A 191 -4.74 8.88 -1.04
C ILE A 191 -4.85 8.70 -2.55
N ILE A 192 -4.41 9.71 -3.30
CA ILE A 192 -4.33 9.69 -4.76
C ILE A 192 -2.86 9.59 -5.16
N ARG A 193 -2.53 8.52 -5.90
CA ARG A 193 -1.18 8.28 -6.43
C ARG A 193 -1.20 8.22 -7.95
N PRO A 194 -0.15 8.70 -8.64
CA PRO A 194 -0.10 8.62 -10.09
C PRO A 194 0.04 7.16 -10.55
N LEU A 195 -0.49 6.86 -11.73
CA LEU A 195 -0.11 5.65 -12.46
C LEU A 195 1.37 5.71 -12.82
N VAL A 196 2.08 4.63 -12.50
CA VAL A 196 3.49 4.45 -12.86
C VAL A 196 3.63 3.45 -14.00
N ARG A 197 4.64 3.64 -14.83
CA ARG A 197 5.01 2.72 -15.91
C ARG A 197 5.86 1.58 -15.36
N ARG A 198 5.20 0.68 -14.63
CA ARG A 198 5.76 -0.51 -13.97
C ARG A 198 4.73 -1.63 -13.95
N GLY A 199 5.20 -2.86 -13.72
CA GLY A 199 4.39 -4.06 -13.78
C GLY A 199 3.66 -4.18 -15.13
N PHE A 200 2.35 -4.42 -15.08
CA PHE A 200 1.56 -4.56 -16.31
C PHE A 200 1.26 -3.24 -17.05
N SER A 201 1.56 -2.09 -16.46
CA SER A 201 1.28 -0.80 -17.10
C SER A 201 2.42 -0.34 -18.01
N ALA A 202 2.14 -0.24 -19.31
CA ALA A 202 2.99 0.47 -20.27
C ALA A 202 2.80 2.00 -20.24
N LYS A 203 1.77 2.51 -19.54
CA LYS A 203 1.44 3.93 -19.41
C LYS A 203 1.83 4.46 -18.03
N GLY A 204 1.84 5.78 -17.89
CA GLY A 204 2.09 6.46 -16.61
C GLY A 204 3.49 7.06 -16.50
N ILE A 205 3.80 7.52 -15.30
CA ILE A 205 5.05 8.23 -14.99
C ILE A 205 6.20 7.21 -14.96
N ALA A 206 7.31 7.53 -15.64
CA ALA A 206 8.54 6.77 -15.43
C ALA A 206 9.13 7.14 -14.08
N ILE A 207 9.52 6.11 -13.33
CA ILE A 207 10.15 6.27 -12.03
C ILE A 207 11.53 5.63 -12.04
N SER A 208 12.45 6.28 -11.35
CA SER A 208 13.79 5.81 -11.07
C SER A 208 14.05 6.01 -9.58
N LEU A 209 15.04 5.28 -9.03
CA LEU A 209 15.40 5.36 -7.62
C LEU A 209 15.60 6.81 -7.12
N PRO A 210 16.29 7.72 -7.84
CA PRO A 210 16.45 9.12 -7.39
C PRO A 210 15.17 9.96 -7.35
N ALA A 211 14.11 9.53 -8.06
CA ALA A 211 12.85 10.24 -8.11
C ALA A 211 11.89 9.86 -6.97
N LEU A 212 12.27 8.88 -6.15
CA LEU A 212 11.46 8.29 -5.09
C LEU A 212 12.11 8.55 -3.73
N GLU A 213 11.35 9.08 -2.77
CA GLU A 213 11.80 9.05 -1.37
C GLU A 213 11.72 7.60 -0.86
N PRO A 214 12.72 7.10 -0.11
CA PRO A 214 12.72 5.71 0.28
C PRO A 214 11.61 5.39 1.28
N GLU A 215 10.95 4.27 1.07
CA GLU A 215 10.03 3.62 2.00
C GLU A 215 10.38 2.14 2.06
N VAL A 216 10.92 1.69 3.20
CA VAL A 216 11.49 0.34 3.35
C VAL A 216 10.45 -0.71 2.98
N THR A 217 10.72 -1.46 1.92
CA THR A 217 9.77 -2.42 1.36
C THR A 217 10.39 -3.80 1.33
N VAL A 218 9.63 -4.82 1.72
CA VAL A 218 10.10 -6.21 1.74
C VAL A 218 9.12 -7.13 1.05
N ASN A 219 9.65 -8.12 0.34
CA ASN A 219 8.91 -9.29 -0.15
C ASN A 219 9.71 -10.56 0.21
N ARG A 220 9.44 -11.70 -0.41
CA ARG A 220 10.22 -12.93 -0.18
C ARG A 220 11.66 -12.90 -0.71
N GLU A 221 11.93 -12.09 -1.72
CA GLU A 221 13.21 -12.01 -2.43
C GLU A 221 14.21 -11.04 -1.79
N GLY A 222 13.74 -10.04 -1.04
CA GLY A 222 14.64 -9.10 -0.39
C GLY A 222 13.99 -7.82 0.13
N VAL A 223 14.84 -6.81 0.31
CA VAL A 223 14.51 -5.45 0.73
C VAL A 223 14.71 -4.49 -0.43
N TYR A 224 13.73 -3.60 -0.64
CA TYR A 224 13.62 -2.68 -1.76
C TYR A 224 13.47 -1.24 -1.27
N TRP A 225 13.82 -0.32 -2.16
CA TRP A 225 13.78 1.12 -1.93
C TRP A 225 12.37 1.69 -1.69
N HIS A 226 11.34 1.14 -2.34
CA HIS A 226 10.00 1.73 -2.36
C HIS A 226 8.92 0.71 -2.75
N PRO A 227 7.67 0.83 -2.27
CA PRO A 227 6.56 -0.08 -2.59
C PRO A 227 5.99 0.08 -4.01
N VAL A 228 6.62 0.85 -4.90
CA VAL A 228 6.07 1.17 -6.23
C VAL A 228 6.52 0.17 -7.31
N ALA A 229 7.25 -0.86 -6.90
CA ALA A 229 7.45 -2.15 -7.55
C ALA A 229 8.52 -2.89 -6.75
N THR A 230 8.44 -4.22 -6.67
CA THR A 230 9.54 -5.05 -6.19
C THR A 230 10.41 -5.48 -7.39
N ALA A 231 10.95 -4.50 -8.11
CA ALA A 231 11.72 -4.70 -9.34
C ALA A 231 13.24 -4.71 -9.06
N PRO A 232 14.08 -5.36 -9.90
CA PRO A 232 15.52 -5.47 -9.66
C PRO A 232 16.25 -4.14 -9.51
N ASP A 233 15.81 -3.09 -10.19
CA ASP A 233 16.43 -1.76 -10.12
C ASP A 233 16.12 -0.98 -8.84
N LEU A 234 15.20 -1.48 -8.02
CA LEU A 234 14.89 -0.95 -6.69
C LEU A 234 15.35 -1.89 -5.56
N LEU A 235 15.98 -3.03 -5.88
CA LEU A 235 16.48 -3.97 -4.89
C LEU A 235 17.69 -3.37 -4.17
N ILE A 236 17.62 -3.36 -2.83
CA ILE A 236 18.70 -2.90 -1.96
C ILE A 236 19.49 -4.08 -1.44
N SER A 237 18.78 -5.08 -0.90
CA SER A 237 19.40 -6.27 -0.31
C SER A 237 18.63 -7.53 -0.73
N PRO A 238 19.31 -8.60 -1.19
CA PRO A 238 18.69 -9.90 -1.41
C PRO A 238 18.47 -10.68 -0.08
N HIS A 239 18.82 -10.08 1.06
CA HIS A 239 18.67 -10.67 2.38
C HIS A 239 17.69 -9.86 3.21
N LEU A 240 16.69 -10.53 3.79
CA LEU A 240 15.68 -9.90 4.65
C LEU A 240 16.22 -9.50 6.02
N PHE A 241 17.27 -10.18 6.49
CA PHE A 241 17.74 -10.04 7.86
C PHE A 241 19.26 -9.98 7.95
N PRO A 242 19.81 -9.22 8.93
CA PRO A 242 19.06 -8.27 9.76
C PRO A 242 18.60 -7.06 8.93
N LEU A 243 17.35 -6.65 9.10
CA LEU A 243 16.69 -5.54 8.40
C LEU A 243 17.48 -4.25 8.54
N ARG A 244 18.14 -4.05 9.69
CA ARG A 244 18.98 -2.88 9.98
C ARG A 244 20.07 -2.66 8.92
N GLU A 245 20.69 -3.71 8.40
CA GLU A 245 21.73 -3.57 7.38
C GLU A 245 21.17 -2.95 6.09
N ALA A 246 20.01 -3.42 5.64
CA ALA A 246 19.36 -2.85 4.46
C ALA A 246 18.88 -1.40 4.72
N VAL A 247 18.43 -1.10 5.93
CA VAL A 247 18.03 0.26 6.34
C VAL A 247 19.21 1.22 6.30
N GLU A 248 20.39 0.82 6.79
CA GLU A 248 21.59 1.67 6.71
C GLU A 248 22.04 1.88 5.25
N GLN A 249 21.99 0.84 4.40
CA GLN A 249 22.25 1.01 2.96
C GLN A 249 21.30 2.01 2.30
N ILE A 250 20.00 1.97 2.66
CA ILE A 250 19.03 2.95 2.16
C ILE A 250 19.43 4.38 2.55
N LYS A 251 19.86 4.60 3.80
CA LYS A 251 20.30 5.91 4.28
C LYS A 251 21.52 6.40 3.51
N GLU A 252 22.54 5.56 3.33
CA GLU A 252 23.77 5.89 2.59
C GLU A 252 23.50 6.27 1.13
N ILE A 253 22.66 5.49 0.43
CA ILE A 253 22.26 5.77 -0.95
C ILE A 253 21.50 7.10 -1.01
N ARG A 254 20.58 7.34 -0.07
CA ARG A 254 19.80 8.58 -0.02
C ARG A 254 20.68 9.81 0.17
N GLU A 255 21.61 9.75 1.12
CA GLU A 255 22.56 10.84 1.39
C GLU A 255 23.41 11.14 0.15
N SER A 256 23.90 10.10 -0.52
CA SER A 256 24.66 10.22 -1.76
C SER A 256 23.86 10.92 -2.86
N LEU A 257 22.58 10.59 -3.03
CA LEU A 257 21.70 11.23 -4.01
C LEU A 257 21.43 12.72 -3.71
N LEU A 258 21.29 13.08 -2.43
CA LEU A 258 21.09 14.46 -2.02
C LEU A 258 22.33 15.33 -2.29
N MET A 259 23.54 14.76 -2.14
CA MET A 259 24.79 15.45 -2.46
C MET A 259 24.92 15.72 -3.97
N VAL A 260 24.53 14.76 -4.82
CA VAL A 260 24.62 14.88 -6.29
C VAL A 260 23.58 15.86 -6.86
N THR A 261 22.39 15.94 -6.26
CA THR A 261 21.27 16.76 -6.76
C THR A 261 21.25 18.19 -6.21
N GLY A 262 22.25 18.59 -5.42
CA GLY A 262 22.34 19.94 -4.84
C GLY A 262 21.19 20.29 -3.89
N GLY A 263 20.54 19.28 -3.28
CA GLY A 263 19.40 19.46 -2.39
C GLY A 263 18.06 19.79 -3.08
N ALA A 264 18.02 19.87 -4.42
CA ALA A 264 16.79 20.11 -5.17
C ALA A 264 16.04 18.79 -5.40
N SER A 265 15.26 18.37 -4.42
CA SER A 265 14.36 17.23 -4.58
C SER A 265 13.16 17.60 -5.47
N SER A 266 13.12 17.13 -6.71
CA SER A 266 11.86 17.05 -7.46
C SER A 266 11.08 15.85 -6.94
N ARG A 267 10.42 16.00 -5.78
CA ARG A 267 9.80 14.89 -5.05
C ARG A 267 8.52 14.43 -5.71
N PHE A 268 8.46 13.16 -6.10
CA PHE A 268 7.22 12.41 -6.01
C PHE A 268 7.13 11.84 -4.59
N ARG A 269 6.08 12.23 -3.87
CA ARG A 269 5.66 11.65 -2.59
C ARG A 269 4.37 10.88 -2.82
#